data_AF-A0A3D4JWY4-F1
#
_entry.id   AF-A0A3D4JWY4-F1
#
_cell.length_a   1.000
_cell.length_b   1.000
_cell.length_c   1.000
_cell.angle_alpha   90.00
_cell.angle_beta   90.00
_cell.angle_gamma   90.00
#
_symmetry.space_group_name_H-M   'P 1'
#
loop_
_entity.id
_entity.type
_entity.pdbx_description
1 polymer ?
#
loop_
_entity_poly.entity_id
_entity_poly.type
_entity_poly.pdbx_seq_one_letter_code
_entity_poly.pdbx_strand_id
1 'polypeptide(L)' 'LSETVGQYDVTVNVFGGGNTGQAEAIRLGISRALCEINAEFRLALKPAGLLTRDARMVERKKPGQKKARKRFQFSKR' A
#
# COMPACT_ATOMS: atom_id res chain seq x y z
N LEU A 1 -9.24 16.85 1.31
CA LEU A 1 -8.52 16.62 0.04
C LEU A 1 -9.45 16.59 -1.16
N SER A 2 -10.59 15.88 -1.12
CA SER A 2 -11.59 15.90 -2.20
C SER A 2 -12.97 16.40 -1.76
N GLU A 3 -13.11 16.93 -0.53
CA GLU A 3 -14.35 17.50 0.06
C GLU A 3 -15.64 16.69 -0.17
N THR A 4 -15.50 15.38 -0.37
CA THR A 4 -16.57 14.46 -0.78
C THR A 4 -16.95 13.48 0.34
N VAL A 5 -16.59 13.84 1.57
CA VAL A 5 -16.91 13.05 2.76
C VAL A 5 -18.42 13.04 2.96
N GLY A 6 -19.03 11.86 2.96
CA GLY A 6 -20.48 11.67 3.10
C GLY A 6 -21.28 11.69 1.80
N GLN A 7 -20.63 11.96 0.65
CA GLN A 7 -21.30 12.03 -0.66
C GLN A 7 -21.35 10.68 -1.39
N TYR A 8 -20.54 9.72 -0.97
CA TYR A 8 -20.42 8.40 -1.60
C TYR A 8 -20.52 7.31 -0.56
N ASP A 9 -21.28 6.26 -0.88
CA ASP A 9 -21.26 5.00 -0.16
C ASP A 9 -20.20 4.09 -0.78
N VAL A 10 -19.44 3.38 0.05
CA VAL A 10 -18.27 2.61 -0.36
C VAL A 10 -18.36 1.20 0.22
N THR A 11 -18.66 0.23 -0.65
CA THR A 11 -18.62 -1.19 -0.31
C THR A 11 -17.31 -1.80 -0.81
N VAL A 12 -16.56 -2.47 0.06
CA VAL A 12 -15.21 -2.97 -0.27
C VAL A 12 -15.02 -4.41 0.19
N ASN A 13 -14.56 -5.25 -0.74
CA ASN A 13 -14.12 -6.61 -0.45
C ASN A 13 -12.59 -6.69 -0.50
N VAL A 14 -11.96 -7.12 0.59
CA VAL A 14 -10.51 -7.31 0.68
C VAL A 14 -10.18 -8.73 1.12
N PHE A 15 -9.13 -9.31 0.52
CA PHE A 15 -8.69 -10.67 0.81
C PHE A 15 -7.16 -10.73 0.94
N GLY A 16 -6.68 -11.50 1.91
CA GLY A 16 -5.25 -11.67 2.18
C GLY A 16 -4.59 -10.49 2.90
N GLY A 17 -3.28 -10.61 3.17
CA GLY A 17 -2.50 -9.60 3.87
C GLY A 17 -2.82 -9.50 5.37
N GLY A 18 -2.54 -8.33 5.96
CA GLY A 18 -2.91 -7.99 7.34
C GLY A 18 -3.56 -6.61 7.41
N ASN A 19 -4.00 -6.18 8.59
CA ASN A 19 -4.86 -5.00 8.78
C ASN A 19 -4.31 -3.73 8.13
N THR A 20 -3.02 -3.45 8.30
CA THR A 20 -2.38 -2.26 7.72
C THR A 20 -2.30 -2.32 6.20
N GLY A 21 -1.91 -3.48 5.64
CA GLY A 21 -1.85 -3.68 4.19
C GLY A 21 -3.23 -3.64 3.52
N GLN A 22 -4.26 -4.13 4.21
CA GLN A 22 -5.64 -4.02 3.74
C GLN A 22 -6.12 -2.56 3.74
N ALA A 23 -5.85 -1.79 4.79
CA ALA A 23 -6.18 -0.36 4.82
C ALA A 23 -5.50 0.42 3.68
N GLU A 24 -4.23 0.14 3.40
CA GLU A 24 -3.51 0.76 2.28
C GLU A 24 -4.08 0.36 0.91
N ALA A 25 -4.49 -0.91 0.76
CA ALA A 25 -5.13 -1.39 -0.46
C ALA A 25 -6.49 -0.72 -0.70
N ILE A 26 -7.33 -0.60 0.34
CA ILE A 26 -8.62 0.09 0.29
C ILE A 26 -8.41 1.55 -0.11
N ARG A 27 -7.45 2.24 0.52
CA ARG A 27 -7.12 3.64 0.22
C ARG A 27 -6.76 3.86 -1.25
N LEU A 28 -5.93 2.98 -1.83
CA LEU A 28 -5.57 3.05 -3.24
C LEU A 28 -6.77 2.77 -4.16
N GLY A 29 -7.63 1.82 -3.79
CA GLY A 29 -8.87 1.50 -4.50
C GLY A 29 -9.83 2.68 -4.57
N ILE A 30 -10.11 3.31 -3.43
CA ILE A 30 -10.96 4.50 -3.34
C ILE A 30 -10.37 5.66 -4.16
N SER A 31 -9.06 5.87 -4.08
CA SER A 31 -8.39 6.93 -4.84
C SER A 31 -8.49 6.75 -6.35
N ARG A 32 -8.46 5.50 -6.84
CA ARG A 32 -8.67 5.19 -8.26
C ARG A 32 -10.11 5.37 -8.68
N ALA A 33 -11.07 4.89 -7.88
CA ALA A 33 -12.50 5.07 -8.14
C ALA A 33 -12.88 6.56 -8.22
N LEU A 34 -12.36 7.40 -7.33
CA LEU A 34 -12.58 8.85 -7.39
C LEU A 34 -12.04 9.49 -8.68
N CYS A 35 -10.87 9.04 -9.16
CA CYS A 35 -10.33 9.53 -10.44
C CYS A 35 -11.15 9.10 -11.66
N GLU A 36 -11.85 7.96 -11.60
CA GLU A 36 -12.76 7.53 -12.67
C GLU A 36 -14.06 8.35 -12.69
N ILE A 37 -14.55 8.77 -11.53
CA ILE A 37 -15.74 9.63 -11.41
C ILE A 37 -15.44 11.04 -11.92
N ASN A 38 -14.33 11.65 -11.49
CA ASN A 38 -13.89 12.95 -11.99
C ASN A 38 -12.36 13.00 -12.09
N ALA A 39 -11.87 13.26 -13.30
CA ALA A 39 -10.46 13.36 -13.62
C ALA A 39 -9.75 14.54 -12.91
N GLU A 40 -10.48 15.58 -12.51
CA GLU A 40 -9.94 16.76 -11.82
C GLU A 40 -9.36 16.40 -10.44
N PHE A 41 -9.92 15.38 -9.77
CA PHE A 41 -9.39 14.91 -8.48
C PHE A 41 -7.96 14.39 -8.58
N ARG A 42 -7.49 14.01 -9.78
CA ARG A 42 -6.10 13.56 -9.98
C ARG A 42 -5.08 14.64 -9.61
N LEU A 43 -5.40 15.92 -9.83
CA LEU A 43 -4.52 17.05 -9.49
C LEU A 43 -4.31 17.18 -7.99
N ALA A 44 -5.33 16.88 -7.17
CA ALA A 44 -5.24 16.91 -5.72
C ALA A 44 -4.65 15.60 -5.14
N LEU A 45 -5.00 14.45 -5.71
CA LEU A 45 -4.64 13.13 -5.17
C LEU A 45 -3.20 12.69 -5.50
N LYS A 46 -2.68 13.09 -6.67
CA LYS A 46 -1.30 12.75 -7.10
C LYS A 46 -0.22 13.35 -6.19
N PRO A 47 -0.22 14.66 -5.86
CA PRO A 47 0.77 15.23 -4.95
C PRO A 47 0.63 14.70 -3.52
N ALA A 48 -0.58 14.29 -3.11
CA ALA A 48 -0.82 13.63 -1.83
C ALA A 48 -0.28 12.18 -1.77
N GLY A 49 0.26 11.62 -2.86
CA GLY A 49 0.85 10.28 -2.89
C GLY A 49 -0.17 9.13 -2.85
N LEU A 50 -1.46 9.42 -3.00
CA LEU A 50 -2.54 8.44 -2.84
C LEU A 50 -2.75 7.53 -4.06
N LEU A 51 -2.25 7.95 -5.22
CA LEU A 51 -2.35 7.20 -6.48
C LEU A 51 -1.19 6.24 -6.73
N THR A 52 -0.11 6.34 -5.96
CA THR A 52 1.07 5.50 -6.11
C THR A 52 0.88 4.19 -5.36
N ARG A 53 1.05 3.06 -6.05
CA ARG A 53 1.07 1.74 -5.40
C ARG A 53 2.36 1.58 -4.61
N ASP A 54 2.26 1.20 -3.34
CA ASP A 54 3.42 0.76 -2.58
C ASP A 54 3.93 -0.61 -3.09
N ALA A 55 5.16 -0.62 -3.58
CA ALA A 55 5.80 -1.81 -4.15
C ALA A 55 6.61 -2.61 -3.10
N ARG A 56 6.68 -2.17 -1.85
CA ARG A 56 7.41 -2.87 -0.79
C ARG A 56 6.85 -4.27 -0.58
N MET A 57 7.74 -5.25 -0.50
CA MET A 57 7.40 -6.66 -0.28
C MET A 57 8.41 -7.27 0.70
N VAL A 58 7.97 -8.27 1.46
CA VAL A 58 8.86 -9.02 2.34
C VAL A 58 9.89 -9.77 1.49
N GLU A 59 11.17 -9.44 1.69
CA GLU A 59 12.25 -10.16 1.03
C GLU A 59 12.29 -11.63 1.47
N ARG A 60 12.52 -12.53 0.51
CA ARG A 60 12.66 -13.96 0.79
C ARG A 60 13.87 -14.26 1.69
N LYS A 61 13.81 -15.36 2.43
CA LYS A 61 14.98 -15.92 3.14
C LYS A 61 16.05 -16.37 2.13
N LYS A 62 17.31 -16.01 2.41
CA LYS A 62 18.47 -16.43 1.62
C LYS A 62 19.17 -17.63 2.31
N PRO A 63 19.72 -18.60 1.55
CA PRO A 63 20.46 -19.71 2.15
C PRO A 63 21.69 -19.19 2.90
N GLY A 64 22.09 -19.88 3.96
CA GLY A 64 23.20 -19.46 4.84
C GLY A 64 22.89 -18.24 5.72
N GLN A 65 21.64 -17.78 5.79
CA GLN A 65 21.22 -16.65 6.63
C GLN A 65 20.02 -17.02 7.51
N LYS A 66 19.94 -16.40 8.71
CA LYS A 66 18.81 -16.61 9.64
C LYS A 66 17.51 -15.99 9.10
N LYS A 67 17.59 -14.85 8.41
CA LYS A 67 16.47 -14.13 7.77
C LYS A 67 16.90 -13.60 6.39
N ALA A 68 16.14 -12.70 5.77
CA ALA A 68 16.47 -12.10 4.47
C ALA A 68 17.86 -11.43 4.41
N ARG A 69 18.28 -10.78 5.51
CA ARG A 69 19.59 -10.09 5.64
C ARG A 69 20.39 -10.48 6.88
N LYS A 70 19.76 -11.06 7.91
CA LYS A 70 20.42 -11.39 9.18
C LYS A 70 21.36 -12.57 9.02
N ARG A 71 22.67 -12.32 9.16
CA ARG A 71 23.72 -13.35 9.13
C ARG A 71 23.90 -14.01 10.50
N PHE A 72 24.53 -15.18 10.52
CA PHE A 72 25.03 -15.80 11.74
C PHE A 72 26.19 -14.96 12.31
N GLN A 73 26.47 -15.13 13.61
CA GLN A 73 27.64 -14.49 14.22
C GLN A 73 28.90 -15.06 13.57
N PHE A 74 29.79 -14.17 13.14
CA PHE A 74 31.09 -14.53 12.57
C PHE A 74 32.13 -14.63 13.69
N SER A 75 32.85 -15.75 13.78
CA SER A 75 34.04 -15.88 14.62
C SER A 75 35.30 -15.77 13.76
N LYS A 76 36.24 -14.90 14.16
CA LYS A 76 37.49 -14.64 13.44
C LYS A 76 38.61 -15.65 13.69
N ARG A 77 38.54 -16.38 14.79
CA ARG A 77 39.61 -17.25 15.29
C ARG A 77 39.69 -18.54 14.49
#